data_AF-A0A3D4B9R3-F1
#
_entry.id   AF-A0A3D4B9R3-F1
#
_cell.length_a   1.000
_cell.length_b   1.000
_cell.length_c   1.000
_cell.angle_alpha   90.00
_cell.angle_beta   90.00
_cell.angle_gamma   90.00
#
_symmetry.space_group_name_H-M   'P 1'
#
loop_
_entity.id
_entity.type
_entity.pdbx_description
1 polymer ?
#
loop_
_entity_poly.entity_id
_entity_poly.type
_entity_poly.pdbx_seq_one_letter_code
_entity_poly.pdbx_strand_id
1 'polypeptide(L)'
;ISAIFITLKSALGIIGSTEIPIREWMQALHDDQPIQRRKSMWWSRLMLLFHGSVIAVSIATGLWVLPLLVTFFPFIANWGVYSVGVTQHCGLRDNVDDFRKSTRSMTLNPLAEFLYWRMNWHIEHHMYAGVPCYNLKKLSREIAEDMPEPRTLRSSWREMRQIWRRQQTDPDYQFDTPLPATAQSIRAGTPDELESSIGELAPEGLR
;
A
#
# COMPACT_ATOMS: atom_id res chain seq x y z
N ILE A 1 8.27 -1.83 -15.43
CA ILE A 1 9.06 -2.91 -16.08
C ILE A 1 8.84 -4.26 -15.39
N SER A 2 9.12 -4.41 -14.08
CA SER A 2 8.87 -5.68 -13.36
C SER A 2 7.45 -6.24 -13.54
N ALA A 3 6.42 -5.39 -13.42
CA ALA A 3 5.02 -5.80 -13.58
C ALA A 3 4.68 -6.34 -14.99
N ILE A 4 5.29 -5.79 -16.05
CA ILE A 4 5.07 -6.26 -17.43
C ILE A 4 5.64 -7.68 -17.58
N PHE A 5 6.86 -7.90 -17.09
CA PHE A 5 7.49 -9.22 -17.12
C PHE A 5 6.72 -10.26 -16.28
N ILE A 6 6.22 -9.87 -15.11
CA ILE A 6 5.37 -10.74 -14.28
C ILE A 6 4.08 -11.10 -15.02
N THR A 7 3.43 -10.13 -15.67
CA THR A 7 2.19 -10.36 -16.43
C THR A 7 2.44 -11.28 -17.63
N LEU A 8 3.55 -11.09 -18.36
CA LEU A 8 3.96 -11.98 -19.45
C LEU A 8 4.20 -13.42 -18.96
N LYS A 9 4.95 -13.59 -17.86
CA LYS A 9 5.18 -14.91 -17.27
C LYS A 9 3.89 -15.57 -16.81
N SER A 10 3.01 -14.81 -16.15
CA SER A 10 1.69 -15.27 -15.71
C SER A 10 0.82 -15.71 -16.90
N ALA A 11 0.80 -14.94 -18.00
CA ALA A 11 0.07 -15.31 -19.22
C ALA A 11 0.56 -16.64 -19.84
N LEU A 12 1.85 -16.95 -19.66
CA LEU A 12 2.49 -18.20 -20.08
C LEU A 12 2.40 -19.31 -19.01
N GLY A 13 1.86 -19.03 -17.83
CA GLY A 13 1.77 -19.98 -16.71
C GLY A 13 3.10 -20.27 -16.01
N ILE A 14 4.10 -19.42 -16.21
CA ILE A 14 5.47 -19.59 -15.69
C ILE A 14 5.57 -18.96 -14.30
N ILE A 15 5.83 -19.79 -13.30
CA ILE A 15 6.17 -19.39 -11.93
C ILE A 15 7.69 -19.58 -11.83
N GLY A 16 8.46 -18.50 -11.66
CA GLY A 16 9.92 -18.56 -11.62
C GLY A 16 10.46 -19.32 -10.40
N SER A 17 11.77 -19.28 -10.16
CA SER A 17 12.39 -19.96 -8.99
C SER A 17 11.64 -19.70 -7.67
N THR A 18 11.38 -20.77 -6.91
CA THR A 18 10.73 -20.76 -5.59
C THR A 18 11.67 -20.40 -4.45
N GLU A 19 12.95 -20.16 -4.72
CA GLU A 19 13.90 -19.62 -3.71
C GLU A 19 13.49 -18.24 -3.18
N ILE A 20 12.63 -17.53 -3.92
CA ILE A 20 12.04 -16.27 -3.48
C ILE A 20 10.73 -16.59 -2.74
N PRO A 21 10.58 -16.28 -1.44
CA PRO A 21 9.43 -16.71 -0.64
C PRO A 21 8.06 -16.37 -1.24
N ILE A 22 7.91 -15.19 -1.83
CA ILE A 22 6.64 -14.79 -2.48
C ILE A 22 6.25 -15.71 -3.64
N ARG A 23 7.22 -16.32 -4.34
CA ARG A 23 6.96 -17.23 -5.46
C ARG A 23 6.62 -18.64 -4.98
N GLU A 24 7.20 -19.07 -3.88
CA GLU A 24 6.85 -20.32 -3.21
C GLU A 24 5.39 -20.30 -2.74
N TRP A 25 4.97 -19.22 -2.06
CA TRP A 25 3.56 -18.99 -1.73
C TRP A 25 2.63 -18.98 -2.94
N MET A 26 3.01 -18.28 -4.01
CA MET A 26 2.22 -18.25 -5.25
C MET A 26 2.12 -19.64 -5.89
N GLN A 27 3.17 -20.46 -5.81
CA GLN A 27 3.15 -21.84 -6.29
C GLN A 27 2.18 -22.69 -5.47
N ALA A 28 2.29 -22.63 -4.13
CA ALA A 28 1.39 -23.35 -3.23
C ALA A 28 -0.08 -22.99 -3.48
N LEU A 29 -0.39 -21.68 -3.62
CA LEU A 29 -1.75 -21.22 -3.94
C LEU A 29 -2.26 -21.74 -5.30
N HIS A 30 -1.37 -21.80 -6.29
CA HIS A 30 -1.70 -22.30 -7.62
C HIS A 30 -1.91 -23.81 -7.68
N ASP A 31 -1.22 -24.55 -6.83
CA ASP A 31 -1.36 -26.00 -6.69
C ASP A 31 -2.65 -26.36 -5.93
N ASP A 32 -2.98 -25.59 -4.88
CA ASP A 32 -4.24 -25.71 -4.15
C ASP A 32 -5.45 -25.31 -5.01
N GLN A 33 -5.33 -24.24 -5.80
CA GLN A 33 -6.43 -23.65 -6.57
C GLN A 33 -6.16 -23.61 -8.10
N PRO A 34 -6.12 -24.78 -8.79
CA PRO A 34 -5.71 -24.86 -10.19
C PRO A 34 -6.69 -24.15 -11.15
N ILE A 35 -7.99 -24.12 -10.81
CA ILE A 35 -8.99 -23.39 -11.60
C ILE A 35 -8.73 -21.88 -11.53
N GLN A 36 -8.37 -21.38 -10.35
CA GLN A 36 -8.14 -19.94 -10.11
C GLN A 36 -6.82 -19.51 -10.75
N ARG A 37 -5.79 -20.37 -10.71
CA ARG A 37 -4.57 -20.22 -11.50
C ARG A 37 -4.91 -20.02 -12.98
N ARG A 38 -5.76 -20.87 -13.56
CA ARG A 38 -6.15 -20.76 -14.98
C ARG A 38 -6.89 -19.47 -15.28
N LYS A 39 -7.78 -19.01 -14.39
CA LYS A 39 -8.43 -17.70 -14.51
C LYS A 39 -7.40 -16.56 -14.50
N SER A 40 -6.42 -16.61 -13.60
CA SER A 40 -5.32 -15.63 -13.52
C SER A 40 -4.47 -15.57 -14.81
N MET A 41 -4.15 -16.73 -15.39
CA MET A 41 -3.43 -16.80 -16.68
C MET A 41 -4.23 -16.15 -17.81
N TRP A 42 -5.53 -16.47 -17.93
CA TRP A 42 -6.41 -15.86 -18.93
C TRP A 42 -6.58 -14.36 -18.73
N TRP A 43 -6.70 -13.92 -17.48
CA TRP A 43 -6.73 -12.50 -17.15
C TRP A 43 -5.46 -11.78 -17.60
N SER A 44 -4.29 -12.38 -17.35
CA SER A 44 -3.00 -11.85 -17.80
C SER A 44 -2.91 -11.74 -19.33
N ARG A 45 -3.44 -12.73 -20.07
CA ARG A 45 -3.54 -12.69 -21.54
C ARG A 45 -4.46 -11.58 -22.01
N LEU A 46 -5.63 -11.42 -21.39
CA LEU A 46 -6.59 -10.38 -21.73
C LEU A 46 -5.99 -8.98 -21.50
N MET A 47 -5.29 -8.77 -20.39
CA MET A 47 -4.58 -7.52 -20.12
C MET A 47 -3.52 -7.20 -21.18
N LEU A 48 -2.70 -8.18 -21.56
CA LEU A 48 -1.70 -8.01 -22.62
C LEU A 48 -2.34 -7.70 -23.97
N LEU A 49 -3.43 -8.41 -24.33
CA LEU A 49 -4.18 -8.17 -25.56
C LEU A 49 -4.77 -6.75 -25.57
N PHE A 50 -5.40 -6.33 -24.47
CA PHE A 50 -5.98 -5.00 -24.33
C PHE A 50 -4.92 -3.91 -24.51
N HIS A 51 -3.84 -3.95 -23.74
CA HIS A 51 -2.78 -2.95 -23.84
C HIS A 51 -2.03 -2.99 -25.17
N GLY A 52 -1.84 -4.18 -25.77
CA GLY A 52 -1.31 -4.35 -27.11
C GLY A 52 -2.22 -3.71 -28.17
N SER A 53 -3.54 -3.86 -28.03
CA SER A 53 -4.51 -3.24 -28.95
C SER A 53 -4.51 -1.72 -28.86
N VAL A 54 -4.40 -1.14 -27.66
CA VAL A 54 -4.25 0.32 -27.46
C VAL A 54 -3.02 0.85 -28.19
N ILE A 55 -1.88 0.15 -28.09
CA ILE A 55 -0.65 0.53 -28.80
C ILE A 55 -0.85 0.43 -30.32
N ALA A 56 -1.42 -0.67 -30.80
CA ALA A 56 -1.66 -0.88 -32.24
C ALA A 56 -2.59 0.19 -32.83
N VAL A 57 -3.70 0.49 -32.15
CA VAL A 57 -4.65 1.54 -32.56
C VAL A 57 -3.98 2.92 -32.54
N SER A 58 -3.20 3.23 -31.50
CA SER A 58 -2.46 4.49 -31.42
C SER A 58 -1.51 4.69 -32.61
N ILE A 59 -0.76 3.66 -32.99
CA ILE A 59 0.14 3.69 -34.16
C ILE A 59 -0.67 3.86 -35.44
N ALA A 60 -1.75 3.08 -35.63
CA ALA A 60 -2.55 3.10 -36.85
C ALA A 60 -3.29 4.43 -37.07
N THR A 61 -3.67 5.12 -36.00
CA THR A 61 -4.46 6.37 -36.06
C THR A 61 -3.62 7.63 -35.84
N GLY A 62 -2.34 7.49 -35.48
CA GLY A 62 -1.47 8.61 -35.09
C GLY A 62 -1.79 9.22 -33.72
N LEU A 63 -2.71 8.62 -32.94
CA LEU A 63 -3.08 9.06 -31.60
C LEU A 63 -2.02 8.69 -30.56
N TRP A 64 -0.83 9.28 -30.68
CA TRP A 64 0.37 8.94 -29.90
C TRP A 64 0.22 9.10 -28.38
N VAL A 65 -0.78 9.86 -27.91
CA VAL A 65 -1.03 10.10 -26.49
C VAL A 65 -1.74 8.93 -25.80
N LEU A 66 -2.48 8.10 -26.53
CA LEU A 66 -3.27 7.01 -25.95
C LEU A 66 -2.44 5.99 -25.17
N PRO A 67 -1.27 5.51 -25.65
CA PRO A 67 -0.43 4.60 -24.89
C PRO A 67 0.06 5.23 -23.58
N LEU A 68 0.31 6.55 -23.55
CA LEU A 68 0.74 7.24 -22.33
C LEU A 68 -0.35 7.27 -21.26
N LEU A 69 -1.59 7.58 -21.67
CA LEU A 69 -2.73 7.74 -20.75
C LEU A 69 -3.34 6.41 -20.31
N VAL A 70 -3.30 5.38 -21.15
CA VAL A 70 -4.00 4.11 -20.88
C VAL A 70 -3.03 2.98 -20.53
N THR A 71 -1.94 2.83 -21.28
CA THR A 71 -1.02 1.70 -21.11
C THR A 71 0.12 2.00 -20.15
N PHE A 72 0.70 3.19 -20.24
CA PHE A 72 1.90 3.54 -19.48
C PHE A 72 1.62 4.37 -18.23
N PHE A 73 0.40 4.86 -18.03
CA PHE A 73 0.04 5.68 -16.87
C PHE A 73 0.47 5.07 -15.52
N PRO A 74 0.32 3.75 -15.25
CA PRO A 74 0.70 3.18 -13.95
C PRO A 74 2.22 3.14 -13.74
N PHE A 75 3.02 3.51 -14.74
CA PHE A 75 4.47 3.58 -14.67
C PHE A 75 4.99 5.02 -14.59
N ILE A 76 4.12 6.01 -14.74
CA ILE A 76 4.46 7.43 -14.66
C ILE A 76 4.50 7.84 -13.18
N ALA A 77 5.55 8.57 -12.79
CA ALA A 77 5.72 9.14 -11.45
C ALA A 77 5.70 8.15 -10.26
N ASN A 78 5.88 6.84 -10.50
CA ASN A 78 5.94 5.83 -9.43
C ASN A 78 7.02 6.09 -8.37
N TRP A 79 8.13 6.73 -8.75
CA TRP A 79 9.17 7.13 -7.80
C TRP A 79 8.63 8.09 -6.74
N GLY A 80 7.70 8.98 -7.09
CA GLY A 80 7.09 9.93 -6.16
C GLY A 80 6.15 9.23 -5.18
N VAL A 81 5.28 8.35 -5.71
CA VAL A 81 4.40 7.50 -4.90
C VAL A 81 5.22 6.65 -3.94
N TYR A 82 6.26 5.98 -4.43
CA TYR A 82 7.17 5.18 -3.61
C TYR A 82 7.88 6.02 -2.54
N SER A 83 8.34 7.23 -2.91
CA SER A 83 9.08 8.11 -2.00
C SER A 83 8.27 8.50 -0.78
N VAL A 84 6.96 8.74 -0.93
CA VAL A 84 6.05 9.04 0.18
C VAL A 84 5.56 7.75 0.83
N GLY A 85 5.01 6.83 0.03
CA GLY A 85 4.29 5.65 0.47
C GLY A 85 5.09 4.71 1.37
N VAL A 86 6.34 4.41 1.00
CA VAL A 86 7.17 3.50 1.81
C VAL A 86 7.41 4.07 3.22
N THR A 87 7.54 5.38 3.33
CA THR A 87 7.75 6.04 4.61
C THR A 87 6.49 6.17 5.46
N GLN A 88 5.32 5.74 5.00
CA GLN A 88 4.10 5.83 5.80
C GLN A 88 4.01 4.74 6.87
N HIS A 89 4.65 3.59 6.64
CA HIS A 89 4.60 2.43 7.56
C HIS A 89 5.99 1.89 7.90
N CYS A 90 6.93 1.90 6.96
CA CYS A 90 8.20 1.19 7.16
C CYS A 90 9.00 1.75 8.34
N GLY A 91 9.46 0.81 9.19
CA GLY A 91 10.20 1.08 10.42
C GLY A 91 9.31 1.36 11.64
N LEU A 92 7.99 1.47 11.51
CA LEU A 92 7.10 1.63 12.65
C LEU A 92 6.64 0.26 13.18
N ARG A 93 5.91 0.26 14.30
CA ARG A 93 5.43 -0.98 14.94
C ARG A 93 4.43 -1.70 14.02
N ASP A 94 4.52 -3.01 13.98
CA ASP A 94 3.51 -3.89 13.42
C ASP A 94 2.63 -4.47 14.53
N ASN A 95 1.48 -5.05 14.16
CA ASN A 95 0.58 -5.76 15.08
C ASN A 95 0.17 -4.96 16.34
N VAL A 96 -0.08 -3.66 16.17
CA VAL A 96 -0.63 -2.78 17.21
C VAL A 96 -1.91 -2.11 16.72
N ASP A 97 -2.92 -2.04 17.58
CA ASP A 97 -4.24 -1.49 17.23
C ASP A 97 -4.22 0.04 17.10
N ASP A 98 -3.23 0.71 17.69
CA ASP A 98 -3.08 2.17 17.59
C ASP A 98 -2.33 2.57 16.32
N PHE A 99 -3.08 3.07 15.33
CA PHE A 99 -2.52 3.56 14.06
C PHE A 99 -1.48 4.68 14.21
N ARG A 100 -1.49 5.43 15.33
CA ARG A 100 -0.47 6.47 15.59
C ARG A 100 0.91 5.86 15.87
N LYS A 101 0.96 4.58 16.22
CA LYS A 101 2.18 3.81 16.49
C LYS A 101 2.69 3.03 15.28
N SER A 102 1.79 2.62 14.38
CA SER A 102 2.09 1.79 13.20
C SER A 102 2.16 2.57 11.89
N THR A 103 1.76 3.84 11.90
CA THR A 103 1.68 4.67 10.69
C THR A 103 2.21 6.09 10.93
N ARG A 104 2.50 6.82 9.84
CA ARG A 104 3.12 8.14 9.87
C ARG A 104 2.37 9.14 8.99
N SER A 105 2.02 10.29 9.58
CA SER A 105 1.59 11.47 8.84
C SER A 105 2.77 12.41 8.56
N MET A 106 2.73 13.04 7.40
CA MET A 106 3.86 13.75 6.84
C MET A 106 3.46 15.10 6.26
N THR A 107 4.27 16.12 6.50
CA THR A 107 4.17 17.40 5.80
C THR A 107 4.89 17.34 4.46
N LEU A 108 4.19 17.75 3.41
CA LEU A 108 4.69 17.86 2.04
C LEU A 108 4.51 19.29 1.54
N ASN A 109 5.23 19.65 0.47
CA ASN A 109 4.94 20.90 -0.25
C ASN A 109 3.55 20.80 -0.93
N PRO A 110 2.87 21.93 -1.21
CA PRO A 110 1.50 21.92 -1.71
C PRO A 110 1.29 21.13 -3.00
N LEU A 111 2.27 21.13 -3.91
CA LEU A 111 2.19 20.37 -5.17
C LEU A 111 2.24 18.86 -4.90
N ALA A 112 3.19 18.41 -4.07
CA ALA A 112 3.30 17.00 -3.70
C ALA A 112 2.10 16.53 -2.86
N GLU A 113 1.62 17.35 -1.92
CA GLU A 113 0.40 17.08 -1.16
C GLU A 113 -0.82 16.94 -2.09
N PHE A 114 -0.94 17.80 -3.11
CA PHE A 114 -2.02 17.70 -4.10
C PHE A 114 -1.91 16.44 -4.97
N LEU A 115 -0.72 16.17 -5.54
CA LEU A 115 -0.49 15.02 -6.42
C LEU A 115 -0.65 13.68 -5.68
N TYR A 116 -0.36 13.66 -4.38
CA TYR A 116 -0.55 12.49 -3.51
C TYR A 116 -1.95 12.45 -2.87
N TRP A 117 -2.88 13.26 -3.37
CA TRP A 117 -4.28 13.33 -2.90
C TRP A 117 -4.42 13.52 -1.40
N ARG A 118 -3.54 14.32 -0.78
CA ARG A 118 -3.50 14.55 0.67
C ARG A 118 -3.35 13.28 1.51
N MET A 119 -2.99 12.15 0.90
CA MET A 119 -2.80 10.87 1.59
C MET A 119 -1.50 10.87 2.42
N ASN A 120 -0.74 11.96 2.43
CA ASN A 120 0.34 12.19 3.39
C ASN A 120 -0.17 12.33 4.84
N TRP A 121 -1.46 12.64 5.02
CA TRP A 121 -2.18 12.58 6.30
C TRP A 121 -2.67 11.15 6.55
N HIS A 122 -1.72 10.24 6.74
CA HIS A 122 -1.97 8.81 6.68
C HIS A 122 -2.49 8.22 7.98
N ILE A 123 -2.01 8.71 9.13
CA ILE A 123 -2.55 8.31 10.43
C ILE A 123 -4.04 8.70 10.49
N GLU A 124 -4.38 9.90 10.02
CA GLU A 124 -5.76 10.38 9.93
C GLU A 124 -6.62 9.48 9.05
N HIS A 125 -6.09 9.06 7.89
CA HIS A 125 -6.78 8.14 6.99
C HIS A 125 -7.06 6.78 7.66
N HIS A 126 -6.09 6.22 8.38
CA HIS A 126 -6.29 4.94 9.06
C HIS A 126 -7.27 5.05 10.23
N MET A 127 -7.14 6.09 11.06
CA MET A 127 -8.06 6.30 12.19
C MET A 127 -9.49 6.62 11.74
N TYR A 128 -9.65 7.32 10.61
CA TYR A 128 -10.93 7.80 10.12
C TYR A 128 -11.09 7.53 8.62
N ALA A 129 -11.11 6.26 8.22
CA ALA A 129 -11.15 5.82 6.82
C ALA A 129 -12.34 6.38 6.00
N GLY A 130 -13.45 6.71 6.68
CA GLY A 130 -14.62 7.34 6.05
C GLY A 130 -14.45 8.81 5.68
N VAL A 131 -13.38 9.48 6.13
CA VAL A 131 -13.13 10.90 5.83
C VAL A 131 -12.50 11.02 4.43
N PRO A 132 -13.14 11.77 3.51
CA PRO A 132 -12.59 11.96 2.17
C PRO A 132 -11.20 12.61 2.20
N CYS A 133 -10.34 12.21 1.28
CA CYS A 133 -8.94 12.62 1.25
C CYS A 133 -8.73 14.15 1.23
N TYR A 134 -9.64 14.89 0.60
CA TYR A 134 -9.60 16.36 0.55
C TYR A 134 -9.83 17.04 1.91
N ASN A 135 -10.41 16.34 2.89
CA ASN A 135 -10.66 16.81 4.25
C ASN A 135 -9.60 16.35 5.27
N LEU A 136 -8.67 15.45 4.91
CA LEU A 136 -7.70 14.90 5.87
C LEU A 136 -6.80 15.97 6.51
N LYS A 137 -6.42 17.00 5.75
CA LYS A 137 -5.65 18.13 6.32
C LYS A 137 -6.45 18.91 7.36
N LYS A 138 -7.77 19.03 7.18
CA LYS A 138 -8.65 19.68 8.15
C LYS A 138 -8.74 18.80 9.39
N LEU A 139 -9.03 17.51 9.20
CA LEU A 139 -9.08 16.53 10.29
C LEU A 139 -7.79 16.55 11.12
N SER A 140 -6.63 16.52 10.48
CA SER A 140 -5.32 16.58 11.16
C SER A 140 -5.20 17.75 12.14
N ARG A 141 -5.80 18.91 11.80
CA ARG A 141 -5.83 20.07 12.70
C ARG A 141 -6.80 19.89 13.85
N GLU A 142 -7.96 19.30 13.60
CA GLU A 142 -8.99 19.06 14.63
C GLU A 142 -8.54 18.05 15.69
N ILE A 143 -7.75 17.05 15.29
CA ILE A 143 -7.25 16.01 16.21
C ILE A 143 -5.78 16.21 16.62
N ALA A 144 -5.18 17.36 16.31
CA ALA A 144 -3.74 17.59 16.48
C ALA A 144 -3.24 17.32 17.90
N GLU A 145 -4.07 17.60 18.91
CA GLU A 145 -3.73 17.40 20.33
C GLU A 145 -3.54 15.92 20.70
N ASP A 146 -4.12 14.98 19.95
CA ASP A 146 -4.05 13.53 20.21
C ASP A 146 -3.04 12.81 19.30
N MET A 147 -2.30 13.56 18.48
CA MET A 147 -1.50 13.03 17.38
C MET A 147 0.00 13.28 17.59
N PRO A 148 0.86 12.36 17.11
CA PRO A 148 2.29 12.67 17.03
C PRO A 148 2.53 13.80 16.03
N GLU A 149 3.51 14.65 16.32
CA GLU A 149 3.91 15.73 15.42
C GLU A 149 4.21 15.21 13.99
N PRO A 150 3.58 15.78 12.95
CA PRO A 150 3.80 15.37 11.58
C PRO A 150 5.26 15.54 11.15
N ARG A 151 5.84 14.48 10.56
CA ARG A 151 7.24 14.50 10.11
C ARG A 151 7.34 15.13 8.72
N THR A 152 8.50 15.69 8.36
CA THR A 152 8.79 15.97 6.95
C THR A 152 9.13 14.67 6.20
N LEU A 153 9.02 14.67 4.87
CA LEU A 153 9.51 13.56 4.04
C LEU A 153 10.97 13.20 4.33
N ARG A 154 11.85 14.20 4.43
CA ARG A 154 13.27 14.00 4.73
C ARG A 154 13.50 13.36 6.10
N SER A 155 12.81 13.82 7.13
CA SER A 155 12.93 13.23 8.48
C SER A 155 12.38 11.81 8.51
N SER A 156 11.31 11.52 7.78
CA SER A 156 10.71 10.18 7.69
C SER A 156 11.68 9.18 7.07
N TRP A 157 12.34 9.55 5.97
CA TRP A 157 13.42 8.76 5.37
C TRP A 157 14.63 8.57 6.29
N ARG A 158 14.99 9.59 7.07
CA ARG A 158 16.08 9.49 8.05
C ARG A 158 15.73 8.52 9.18
N GLU A 159 14.55 8.65 9.76
CA GLU A 159 14.04 7.80 10.84
C GLU A 159 13.94 6.34 10.37
N MET A 160 13.30 6.09 9.23
CA MET A 160 13.18 4.76 8.63
C MET A 160 14.54 4.09 8.42
N ARG A 161 15.54 4.81 7.90
CA ARG A 161 16.90 4.26 7.72
C ARG A 161 17.63 4.02 9.04
N GLN A 162 17.42 4.85 10.05
CA GLN A 162 18.02 4.65 11.37
C GLN A 162 17.43 3.40 12.05
N ILE A 163 16.12 3.22 11.97
CA ILE A 163 15.43 2.06 12.51
C ILE A 163 15.89 0.79 11.79
N TRP A 164 15.92 0.79 10.45
CA TRP A 164 16.42 -0.33 9.67
C TRP A 164 17.87 -0.71 10.03
N ARG A 165 18.75 0.26 10.28
CA ARG A 165 20.13 -0.02 10.74
C ARG A 165 20.15 -0.68 12.11
N ARG A 166 19.29 -0.25 13.04
CA ARG A 166 19.19 -0.88 14.36
C ARG A 166 18.64 -2.30 14.27
N GLN A 167 17.64 -2.51 13.42
CA GLN A 167 17.03 -3.84 13.20
C GLN A 167 18.00 -4.87 12.60
N GLN A 168 19.06 -4.43 11.91
CA GLN A 168 20.12 -5.34 11.46
C GLN A 168 20.93 -5.96 12.61
N THR A 169 20.99 -5.29 13.76
CA THR A 169 21.71 -5.77 14.95
C THR A 169 20.78 -6.25 16.07
N ASP A 170 19.54 -5.79 16.05
CA ASP A 170 18.50 -6.05 17.06
C ASP A 170 17.18 -6.33 16.33
N PRO A 171 16.96 -7.56 15.83
CA PRO A 171 15.80 -7.90 14.99
C PRO A 171 14.44 -7.66 15.68
N ASP A 172 14.39 -7.73 17.00
CA ASP A 172 13.18 -7.53 17.80
C ASP A 172 12.89 -6.04 18.07
N TYR A 173 13.78 -5.14 17.65
CA TYR A 173 13.59 -3.70 17.84
C TYR A 173 12.38 -3.18 17.08
N GLN A 174 11.45 -2.59 17.84
CA GLN A 174 10.35 -1.81 17.32
C GLN A 174 10.45 -0.34 17.76
N PHE A 175 10.33 0.58 16.81
CA PHE A 175 10.29 2.00 17.11
C PHE A 175 8.92 2.40 17.67
N ASP A 176 8.89 2.82 18.93
CA ASP A 176 7.68 3.30 19.57
C ASP A 176 7.53 4.82 19.38
N THR A 177 6.63 5.22 18.47
CA THR A 177 6.35 6.65 18.22
C THR A 177 5.82 7.29 19.50
N PRO A 178 6.46 8.35 20.03
CA PRO A 178 5.96 9.04 21.22
C PRO A 178 4.63 9.72 20.90
N LEU A 179 3.67 9.61 21.82
CA LEU A 179 2.38 10.27 21.74
C LEU A 179 2.32 11.43 22.74
N PRO A 180 1.53 12.48 22.47
CA PRO A 180 1.27 13.54 23.43
C PRO A 180 0.73 13.00 24.76
N ALA A 181 0.97 13.70 25.87
CA ALA A 181 0.41 13.32 27.18
C ALA A 181 -1.13 13.37 27.21
N THR A 182 -1.73 14.15 26.32
CA THR A 182 -3.17 14.26 26.08
C THR A 182 -3.77 13.02 25.40
N ALA A 183 -2.95 12.22 24.70
CA ALA A 183 -3.39 11.00 24.05
C ALA A 183 -3.78 9.94 25.10
N GLN A 184 -5.04 9.96 25.52
CA GLN A 184 -5.58 8.93 26.40
C GLN A 184 -5.56 7.59 25.65
N SER A 185 -5.10 6.51 26.31
CA SER A 185 -5.41 5.18 25.83
C SER A 185 -6.90 4.94 26.08
N ILE A 186 -7.67 4.69 25.02
CA ILE A 186 -9.02 4.16 25.21
C ILE A 186 -8.84 2.84 25.96
N ARG A 187 -9.45 2.76 27.14
CA ARG A 187 -9.33 1.65 28.09
C ARG A 187 -9.60 0.31 27.41
N ALA A 188 -8.83 -0.69 27.83
CA ALA A 188 -9.27 -2.09 27.85
C ALA A 188 -10.66 -2.15 28.54
N GLY A 189 -11.71 -2.35 27.76
CA GLY A 189 -13.07 -2.19 28.23
C GLY A 189 -14.06 -2.95 27.35
N THR A 190 -14.18 -4.24 27.66
CA THR A 190 -15.22 -5.20 27.24
C THR A 190 -15.25 -5.54 25.75
N PRO A 191 -15.10 -6.83 25.36
CA PRO A 191 -15.28 -7.25 23.97
C PRO A 191 -16.68 -6.84 23.50
N ASP A 192 -16.75 -6.07 22.43
CA ASP A 192 -18.00 -5.75 21.76
C ASP A 192 -18.48 -7.04 21.05
N GLU A 193 -19.73 -7.47 21.27
CA GLU A 193 -20.30 -8.63 20.57
C GLU A 193 -20.17 -8.48 19.04
N LEU A 194 -20.11 -7.25 18.54
CA LEU A 194 -19.90 -6.93 17.12
C LEU A 194 -18.50 -7.25 16.60
N GLU A 195 -17.44 -7.26 17.44
CA GLU A 195 -16.09 -7.67 17.02
C GLU A 195 -16.06 -9.15 16.60
N SER A 196 -16.91 -9.98 17.22
CA SER A 196 -17.04 -11.41 16.87
C SER A 196 -17.82 -11.66 15.56
N SER A 197 -18.53 -10.65 15.04
CA SER A 197 -19.46 -10.79 13.92
C SER A 197 -18.80 -10.64 12.53
N ILE A 198 -17.50 -10.34 12.44
CA ILE A 198 -16.80 -10.16 11.15
C ILE A 198 -16.51 -11.52 10.44
N GLY A 199 -16.79 -12.65 11.10
CA GLY A 199 -16.39 -13.99 10.67
C GLY A 199 -17.09 -14.60 9.44
N GLU A 200 -18.15 -14.01 8.88
CA GLU A 200 -18.91 -14.64 7.78
C GLU A 200 -18.53 -14.18 6.35
N LEU A 201 -17.58 -13.26 6.20
CA LEU A 201 -17.20 -12.70 4.88
C LEU A 201 -16.19 -13.56 4.10
N ALA A 202 -15.92 -14.79 4.53
CA ALA A 202 -15.03 -15.69 3.78
C ALA A 202 -15.63 -16.01 2.40
N PRO A 203 -14.90 -15.77 1.28
CA PRO A 203 -15.39 -16.07 -0.05
C PRO A 203 -15.68 -17.57 -0.19
N GLU A 204 -16.72 -17.92 -0.96
CA GLU A 204 -17.22 -19.31 -1.11
C GLU A 204 -16.15 -20.34 -1.53
N GLY A 205 -15.03 -19.90 -2.12
CA GLY A 205 -13.92 -20.77 -2.49
C GLY A 205 -13.06 -21.30 -1.34
N LEU A 206 -13.37 -20.95 -0.09
CA LEU A 206 -12.68 -21.42 1.12
C LEU A 206 -13.60 -22.25 2.05
N ARG A 207 -14.79 -22.65 1.58
CA ARG A 207 -15.73 -23.54 2.29
C ARG A 207 -15.62 -24.97 1.79
#